data_AF-A0AAD2E5R1-F1
#
_entry.id   AF-A0AAD2E5R1-F1
#
_cell.length_a   1.000
_cell.length_b   1.000
_cell.length_c   1.000
_cell.angle_alpha   90.00
_cell.angle_beta   90.00
_cell.angle_gamma   90.00
#
_symmetry.space_group_name_H-M   'P 1'
#
loop_
_entity.id
_entity.type
_entity.pdbx_description
1 polymer ?
#
loop_
_entity_poly.entity_id
_entity_poly.type
_entity_poly.pdbx_seq_one_letter_code
_entity_poly.pdbx_strand_id
1 'polypeptide(L)'
;MGGGMEAHKNKWIEDWSSARENLEHNFRWTRRNFALVGLFGIALPVFVYKGIIKEFHMQDEDAGRPHRKFLIVVGPKSTYDQWEVIVIIAGSTNTEGKKA
;
A
#
# COMPACT_ATOMS: atom_id res chain seq x y z
N MET A 1 11.94 41.56 -7.29
CA MET A 1 11.85 40.31 -8.08
C MET A 1 12.38 40.61 -9.47
N GLY A 2 13.55 40.06 -9.83
CA GLY A 2 14.22 40.38 -11.10
C GLY A 2 13.47 39.78 -12.28
N GLY A 3 12.63 40.57 -12.93
CA GLY A 3 12.00 40.25 -14.21
C GLY A 3 12.97 40.57 -15.33
N GLY A 4 13.41 39.54 -16.05
CA GLY A 4 14.38 39.71 -17.14
C GLY A 4 14.60 38.48 -18.02
N MET A 5 13.77 37.45 -17.90
CA MET A 5 13.73 36.33 -18.85
C MET A 5 12.30 36.18 -19.34
N GLU A 6 11.90 37.05 -20.26
CA GLU A 6 10.64 36.88 -20.99
C GLU A 6 10.83 35.74 -21.98
N ALA A 7 10.70 34.50 -21.50
CA ALA A 7 10.45 33.37 -22.37
C ALA A 7 9.22 33.70 -23.21
N HIS A 8 9.29 33.49 -24.53
CA HIS A 8 8.18 33.79 -25.42
C HIS A 8 6.96 32.96 -25.01
N LYS A 9 5.99 33.59 -24.36
CA LYS A 9 4.81 32.94 -23.80
C LYS A 9 3.98 32.33 -24.93
N ASN A 10 3.90 31.01 -24.95
CA ASN A 10 3.03 30.31 -25.88
C ASN A 10 1.74 29.95 -25.14
N LYS A 11 0.64 30.58 -25.56
CA LYS A 11 -0.70 30.36 -24.99
C LYS A 11 -1.04 28.87 -24.86
N TRP A 12 -0.70 28.04 -25.87
CA TRP A 12 -1.00 26.61 -25.84
C TRP A 12 -0.23 25.86 -24.76
N ILE A 13 1.00 26.29 -24.45
CA ILE A 13 1.84 25.68 -23.42
C ILE A 13 1.37 26.13 -22.04
N GLU A 14 1.01 27.41 -21.87
CA GLU A 14 0.48 27.94 -20.62
C GLU A 14 -0.88 27.33 -20.27
N ASP A 15 -1.80 27.25 -21.24
CA ASP A 15 -3.11 26.61 -21.07
C ASP A 15 -2.96 25.11 -20.74
N TRP A 16 -2.03 24.41 -21.41
CA TRP A 16 -1.75 23.00 -21.11
C TRP A 16 -1.13 22.79 -19.73
N SER A 17 -0.18 23.63 -19.33
CA SER A 17 0.44 23.57 -17.99
C SER A 17 -0.60 23.84 -16.91
N SER A 18 -1.41 24.89 -17.09
CA SER A 18 -2.48 25.24 -16.17
C SER A 18 -3.53 24.14 -16.04
N ALA A 19 -3.90 23.49 -17.15
CA ALA A 19 -4.85 22.37 -17.12
C ALA A 19 -4.30 21.17 -16.33
N ARG A 20 -2.98 20.91 -16.39
CA ARG A 20 -2.33 19.82 -15.63
C ARG A 20 -2.27 20.10 -14.14
N GLU A 21 -1.93 21.33 -13.77
CA GLU A 21 -1.89 21.74 -12.37
C GLU A 21 -3.29 21.67 -11.73
N ASN A 22 -4.34 21.96 -12.51
CA ASN A 22 -5.73 21.98 -12.06
C ASN A 22 -6.52 20.69 -12.38
N LEU A 23 -5.84 19.56 -12.60
CA LEU A 23 -6.48 18.29 -12.91
C LEU A 23 -7.43 17.82 -11.80
N GLU A 24 -7.14 18.19 -10.55
CA GLU A 24 -7.96 17.83 -9.38
C GLU A 24 -9.39 18.37 -9.46
N HIS A 25 -9.60 19.56 -10.02
CA HIS A 25 -10.94 20.14 -10.18
C HIS A 25 -11.79 19.40 -11.22
N ASN A 26 -11.14 18.75 -12.19
CA ASN A 26 -11.80 17.97 -13.23
C ASN A 26 -11.95 16.49 -12.85
N PHE A 27 -11.35 16.06 -11.75
CA PHE A 27 -11.39 14.68 -11.32
C PHE A 27 -12.79 14.29 -10.84
N ARG A 28 -13.28 13.14 -11.29
CA ARG A 28 -14.59 12.60 -10.92
C ARG A 28 -14.46 11.15 -10.49
N TRP A 29 -15.18 10.79 -9.44
CA TRP A 29 -15.30 9.42 -8.96
C TRP A 29 -16.23 8.61 -9.87
N THR A 30 -15.65 8.05 -10.92
CA THR A 30 -16.33 7.14 -11.86
C THR A 30 -15.89 5.70 -11.59
N ARG A 31 -16.68 4.72 -12.04
CA ARG A 31 -16.32 3.29 -11.90
C ARG A 31 -14.95 2.96 -12.52
N ARG A 32 -14.63 3.59 -13.65
CA ARG A 32 -13.32 3.46 -14.30
C ARG A 32 -12.21 4.04 -13.43
N ASN A 33 -12.40 5.23 -12.86
CA ASN A 33 -11.39 5.87 -12.02
C ASN A 33 -11.18 5.09 -10.71
N PHE A 34 -12.24 4.56 -10.11
CA PHE A 34 -12.13 3.65 -8.96
C PHE A 34 -11.35 2.37 -9.31
N ALA A 35 -11.62 1.76 -10.46
CA ALA A 35 -10.88 0.59 -10.90
C ALA A 35 -9.39 0.90 -11.11
N LEU A 36 -9.06 2.07 -11.69
CA LEU A 36 -7.68 2.51 -11.87
C LEU A 36 -6.97 2.76 -10.53
N VAL A 37 -7.62 3.47 -9.60
CA VAL A 37 -7.07 3.71 -8.25
C VAL A 37 -6.89 2.39 -7.50
N GLY A 38 -7.85 1.46 -7.58
CA GLY A 38 -7.74 0.15 -6.94
C GLY A 38 -6.62 -0.70 -7.52
N LEU A 39 -6.49 -0.74 -8.85
CA LEU A 39 -5.47 -1.54 -9.53
C LEU A 39 -4.07 -0.97 -9.30
N PHE A 40 -3.86 0.32 -9.56
CA PHE A 40 -2.54 0.93 -9.49
C PHE A 40 -2.16 1.41 -8.09
N GLY A 41 -3.12 1.86 -7.29
CA GLY A 41 -2.87 2.35 -5.93
C GLY A 41 -2.78 1.25 -4.87
N ILE A 42 -3.42 0.10 -5.10
CA ILE A 42 -3.47 -0.98 -4.09
C ILE A 42 -2.96 -2.31 -4.65
N ALA A 43 -3.57 -2.80 -5.73
CA ALA A 43 -3.29 -4.15 -6.20
C ALA A 43 -1.83 -4.31 -6.65
N LEU A 44 -1.31 -3.40 -7.48
CA LEU A 44 0.08 -3.45 -7.95
C LEU A 44 1.11 -3.43 -6.82
N PRO A 45 1.07 -2.47 -5.87
CA PRO A 45 1.99 -2.48 -4.73
C PRO A 45 1.94 -3.77 -3.92
N VAL A 46 0.75 -4.32 -3.68
CA VAL A 46 0.58 -5.59 -2.95
C VAL A 46 1.16 -6.78 -3.74
N PHE A 47 0.92 -6.84 -5.05
CA PHE A 47 1.47 -7.89 -5.90
C PHE A 47 3.00 -7.85 -5.95
N VAL A 48 3.58 -6.67 -6.13
CA VAL A 48 5.03 -6.49 -6.13
C VAL A 48 5.62 -6.92 -4.79
N TYR A 49 5.02 -6.46 -3.68
CA TYR A 49 5.46 -6.82 -2.34
C TYR A 49 5.43 -8.33 -2.10
N LYS A 50 4.35 -9.01 -2.49
CA LYS A 50 4.23 -10.47 -2.36
C LYS A 50 5.21 -11.22 -3.25
N GLY A 51 5.45 -10.74 -4.47
CA GLY A 51 6.44 -11.32 -5.38
C GLY A 51 7.84 -11.26 -4.79
N ILE A 52 8.22 -10.11 -4.24
CA ILE A 52 9.51 -9.90 -3.58
C ILE A 52 9.66 -10.82 -2.36
N ILE A 53 8.65 -10.91 -1.50
CA ILE A 53 8.72 -11.81 -0.32
C ILE A 53 8.90 -13.25 -0.76
N LYS A 54 8.13 -13.71 -1.74
CA LYS A 54 8.22 -15.08 -2.24
C LYS A 54 9.64 -15.38 -2.71
N GLU A 55 10.25 -14.47 -3.45
CA GLU A 55 11.64 -14.61 -3.90
C GLU A 55 12.61 -14.71 -2.72
N PHE A 56 12.46 -13.85 -1.69
CA PHE A 56 13.31 -13.92 -0.49
C PHE A 56 13.11 -15.19 0.32
N HIS A 57 11.88 -15.70 0.41
CA HIS A 57 11.59 -16.95 1.10
C HIS A 57 12.18 -18.16 0.38
N MET A 58 12.12 -18.20 -0.96
CA MET A 58 12.79 -19.24 -1.75
C MET A 58 14.31 -19.23 -1.53
N GLN A 59 14.93 -18.05 -1.46
CA GLN A 59 16.37 -17.94 -1.17
C GLN A 59 16.73 -18.33 0.27
N ASP A 60 15.86 -18.01 1.24
CA ASP A 60 16.05 -18.42 2.64
C ASP A 60 15.90 -19.95 2.81
N GLU A 61 14.98 -20.60 2.08
CA GLU A 61 14.83 -22.06 2.03
C GLU A 61 16.09 -22.74 1.46
N ASP A 62 16.60 -22.27 0.32
CA ASP A 62 17.82 -22.80 -0.31
C ASP A 62 19.06 -22.59 0.58
N ALA A 63 19.09 -21.52 1.37
CA ALA A 63 20.17 -21.22 2.31
C ALA A 63 20.00 -21.89 3.70
N GLY A 64 18.91 -22.64 3.93
CA GLY A 64 18.61 -23.29 5.21
C GLY A 64 18.34 -22.31 6.37
N ARG A 65 17.91 -21.08 6.07
CA ARG A 65 17.65 -20.02 7.05
C ARG A 65 16.15 -19.95 7.39
N PRO A 66 15.79 -19.59 8.64
CA PRO A 66 14.39 -19.41 9.01
C PRO A 66 13.78 -18.21 8.27
N HIS A 67 12.54 -18.38 7.80
CA HIS A 67 11.79 -17.36 7.07
C HIS A 67 11.63 -16.09 7.90
N ARG A 68 12.01 -14.94 7.32
CA ARG A 68 11.86 -13.64 7.98
C ARG A 68 10.42 -13.14 7.85
N LYS A 69 9.86 -12.61 8.94
CA LYS A 69 8.52 -12.00 8.97
C LYS A 69 8.58 -10.62 8.32
N PHE A 70 7.88 -10.45 7.20
CA PHE A 70 7.67 -9.16 6.55
C PHE A 70 6.25 -8.63 6.84
N LEU A 71 6.12 -7.30 6.87
CA LEU A 71 4.94 -6.47 7.24
C LEU A 71 3.52 -6.94 6.83
N ILE A 72 3.31 -7.67 5.73
CA ILE A 72 1.98 -8.15 5.33
C ILE A 72 2.00 -9.68 5.28
N VAL A 73 1.59 -10.29 6.39
CA VAL A 73 1.33 -11.73 6.52
C VAL A 73 0.18 -12.12 5.59
N VAL A 74 0.50 -12.59 4.39
CA VAL A 74 -0.44 -13.35 3.55
C VAL A 74 0.30 -14.56 2.96
N GLY A 75 0.68 -15.47 3.84
CA GLY A 75 0.92 -16.88 3.53
C GLY A 75 -0.10 -17.73 4.30
N PRO A 76 -0.34 -19.00 3.92
CA PRO A 76 -1.10 -19.90 4.79
C PRO A 76 -0.40 -19.89 6.15
N LYS A 77 -1.16 -19.54 7.20
CA LYS A 77 -0.61 -19.48 8.55
C LYS A 77 0.07 -20.80 8.84
N SER A 78 1.39 -20.78 9.04
CA SER A 78 2.04 -21.84 9.78
C SER A 78 1.24 -22.03 11.07
N THR A 79 0.92 -23.28 11.41
CA THR A 79 0.06 -23.67 12.53
C THR A 79 0.44 -23.02 13.86
N TYR A 80 1.66 -22.51 13.99
CA TYR A 80 2.17 -21.78 15.15
C TYR A 80 1.64 -20.33 15.28
N ASP A 81 1.20 -19.66 14.22
CA ASP A 81 0.65 -18.28 14.26
C ASP A 81 -0.85 -18.25 14.65
N GLN A 82 -1.58 -19.36 14.60
CA GLN A 82 -3.01 -19.40 15.02
C GLN A 82 -3.20 -19.49 16.54
N TRP A 83 -2.27 -20.13 17.26
CA TRP A 83 -2.37 -20.29 18.71
C TRP A 83 -2.14 -18.96 19.44
N GLU A 84 -1.26 -18.09 18.93
CA GLU A 84 -1.03 -16.74 19.48
C GLU A 84 -2.28 -15.86 19.42
N VAL A 85 -3.02 -15.88 18.30
CA VAL A 85 -4.25 -15.09 18.13
C VAL A 85 -5.39 -15.62 19.01
N ILE A 86 -5.50 -16.93 19.18
CA ILE A 86 -6.51 -17.54 20.07
C ILE A 86 -6.19 -17.21 21.54
N VAL A 87 -4.92 -17.22 21.95
CA VAL A 87 -4.51 -16.85 23.32
C VAL A 87 -4.76 -15.36 23.59
N ILE A 88 -4.53 -14.47 22.62
CA ILE A 88 -4.82 -13.03 22.77
C ILE A 88 -6.34 -12.78 22.88
N ILE A 89 -7.17 -13.49 22.10
CA ILE A 89 -8.63 -13.33 22.15
C ILE A 89 -9.20 -13.98 23.43
N ALA A 90 -8.72 -15.14 23.85
CA ALA A 90 -9.14 -15.82 25.08
C ALA A 90 -8.63 -15.14 26.37
N GLY A 91 -7.53 -14.39 26.30
CA GLY A 91 -7.01 -13.56 27.38
C GLY A 91 -7.76 -12.24 27.58
N SER A 92 -8.48 -11.76 26.57
CA SER A 92 -9.21 -10.48 26.62
C SER A 92 -10.63 -10.58 27.18
N THR A 93 -11.20 -11.78 27.36
CA THR A 93 -12.57 -11.95 27.88
C THR A 93 -12.65 -12.15 29.40
N ASN A 94 -11.54 -12.09 30.13
CA ASN A 94 -11.49 -12.40 31.57
C ASN A 94 -11.18 -11.21 32.50
N THR A 95 -11.40 -9.96 32.06
CA THR A 95 -11.14 -8.77 32.92
C THR A 95 -12.34 -7.84 33.15
N GLU A 96 -13.57 -8.21 32.77
CA GLU A 96 -14.78 -7.43 33.09
C GLU A 96 -15.62 -8.00 34.25
N GLY A 97 -15.03 -8.83 35.12
CA GLY A 97 -15.77 -9.56 36.15
C GLY A 97 -15.14 -9.60 37.54
N LYS A 98 -14.45 -8.55 38.00
CA LYS A 98 -14.13 -8.37 39.43
C LYS A 98 -14.18 -6.89 39.82
N LYS A 99 -15.38 -6.39 40.14
CA LYS A 99 -15.54 -5.37 41.16
C LYS A 99 -16.27 -6.03 42.34
N ALA A 100 -15.53 -6.16 43.43
CA ALA A 100 -16.09 -6.25 44.78
C ALA A 100 -16.62 -4.86 45.20
#